data_AF-A0AAE3YVP2-F1
#
_entry.id   AF-A0AAE3YVP2-F1
#
_cell.length_a   1.000
_cell.length_b   1.000
_cell.length_c   1.000
_cell.angle_alpha   90.00
_cell.angle_beta   90.00
_cell.angle_gamma   90.00
#
_symmetry.space_group_name_H-M   'P 1'
#
loop_
_entity.id
_entity.type
_entity.pdbx_description
1 polymer ?
#
loop_
_entity_poly.entity_id
_entity_poly.type
_entity_poly.pdbx_seq_one_letter_code
_entity_poly.pdbx_strand_id
1 'polypeptide(L)' 'MPLLRIQLDADRNTARRVVELHRAGKVDAEFRAAAEAEVWRRGYTPAAAPVFIGITNGTPTHLIYDVEIYPDTTP' A
#
# COMPACT_ATOMS: atom_id res chain seq x y z
N MET A 1 -12.99 9.70 4.70
CA MET A 1 -12.75 9.42 3.27
C MET A 1 -12.84 7.92 3.02
N PRO A 2 -13.28 7.44 1.84
CA PRO A 2 -13.23 6.03 1.51
C PRO A 2 -11.79 5.50 1.52
N LEU A 3 -11.61 4.26 1.99
CA LEU A 3 -10.31 3.58 2.05
C LEU A 3 -10.22 2.57 0.90
N LEU A 4 -9.13 2.66 0.14
CA LEU A 4 -8.79 1.71 -0.90
C LEU A 4 -7.63 0.84 -0.45
N ARG A 5 -7.87 -0.48 -0.43
CA ARG A 5 -6.82 -1.46 -0.14
C ARG A 5 -6.05 -1.85 -1.40
N ILE A 6 -4.74 -1.63 -1.33
CA ILE A 6 -3.77 -1.97 -2.36
C ILE A 6 -2.94 -3.17 -1.89
N GLN A 7 -2.67 -4.07 -2.82
CA GLN A 7 -1.75 -5.19 -2.64
C GLN A 7 -0.65 -5.06 -3.68
N LEU A 8 0.60 -5.06 -3.22
CA LEU A 8 1.79 -5.03 -4.09
C LEU A 8 2.53 -6.35 -3.96
N ASP A 9 2.94 -6.90 -5.10
CA ASP A 9 3.80 -8.07 -5.13
C ASP A 9 5.15 -7.77 -4.48
N ALA A 10 5.60 -8.66 -3.60
CA ALA A 10 6.92 -8.58 -3.01
C ALA A 10 7.49 -9.98 -2.78
N ASP A 11 8.79 -10.12 -2.97
CA ASP A 11 9.47 -11.32 -2.50
C ASP A 11 9.50 -11.35 -0.95
N ARG A 12 9.81 -12.52 -0.39
CA ARG A 12 9.83 -12.73 1.07
C ARG A 12 10.86 -11.86 1.80
N ASN A 13 12.02 -11.60 1.18
CA ASN A 13 13.07 -10.80 1.80
C ASN A 13 12.66 -9.33 1.87
N THR A 14 12.07 -8.84 0.79
CA THR A 14 11.54 -7.49 0.68
C THR A 14 10.36 -7.28 1.63
N ALA A 15 9.43 -8.23 1.69
CA ALA A 15 8.33 -8.23 2.64
C ALA A 15 8.82 -8.15 4.09
N ARG A 16 9.84 -8.95 4.43
CA ARG A 16 10.48 -8.90 5.75
C ARG A 16 11.11 -7.54 6.03
N ARG A 17 11.85 -6.96 5.09
CA ARG A 17 12.48 -5.64 5.22
C ARG A 17 11.45 -4.55 5.53
N VAL A 18 10.35 -4.52 4.78
CA VAL A 18 9.28 -3.53 4.97
C VAL A 18 8.61 -3.69 6.34
N VAL A 19 8.38 -4.92 6.79
CA VAL A 19 7.85 -5.20 8.13
C VAL A 19 8.81 -4.73 9.23
N GLU A 20 10.11 -4.97 9.08
CA GLU A 20 11.13 -4.53 10.03
C GLU A 20 11.21 -3.00 10.10
N LEU A 21 11.16 -2.31 8.96
CA LEU A 21 11.09 -0.84 8.89
C LEU A 21 9.83 -0.31 9.60
N HIS A 22 8.67 -0.91 9.32
CA HIS A 22 7.41 -0.51 9.94
C HIS A 22 7.44 -0.68 11.47
N ARG A 23 7.99 -1.79 11.97
CA ARG A 23 8.19 -2.02 13.41
C ARG A 23 9.15 -1.01 14.05
N ALA A 24 10.11 -0.50 13.29
CA ALA A 24 11.00 0.57 13.72
C ALA A 24 10.38 1.98 13.60
N GLY A 25 9.08 2.10 13.25
CA GLY A 25 8.40 3.38 13.03
C GLY A 25 8.86 4.09 11.75
N LYS A 26 9.54 3.37 10.85
CA LYS A 26 10.02 3.88 9.56
C LYS A 26 9.12 3.41 8.44
N VAL A 27 9.19 4.13 7.32
CA VAL A 27 8.42 3.84 6.12
C VAL A 27 9.38 3.50 4.99
N ASP A 28 9.05 2.47 4.22
CA ASP A 28 9.73 2.18 2.97
C ASP A 28 9.18 3.12 1.87
N ALA A 29 10.00 4.08 1.46
CA ALA A 29 9.58 5.12 0.51
C ALA A 29 9.30 4.57 -0.89
N GLU A 30 10.01 3.52 -1.29
CA GLU A 30 9.87 2.88 -2.61
C GLU A 30 8.50 2.20 -2.72
N PHE A 31 8.15 1.37 -1.73
CA PHE A 31 6.86 0.69 -1.74
C PHE A 31 5.67 1.62 -1.46
N ARG A 32 5.89 2.70 -0.72
CA ARG A 32 4.88 3.75 -0.55
C ARG A 32 4.57 4.44 -1.88
N ALA A 33 5.59 4.83 -2.64
CA ALA A 33 5.40 5.42 -3.96
C ALA A 33 4.75 4.41 -4.93
N ALA A 34 5.13 3.13 -4.87
CA ALA A 34 4.51 2.08 -5.67
C ALA A 34 3.00 1.89 -5.34
N ALA A 35 2.63 1.98 -4.06
CA ALA A 35 1.23 1.90 -3.64
C ALA A 35 0.43 3.08 -4.17
N GLU A 36 1.00 4.29 -4.16
CA GLU A 36 0.37 5.48 -4.74
C GLU A 36 0.19 5.35 -6.26
N ALA A 37 1.21 4.87 -6.97
CA ALA A 37 1.13 4.61 -8.41
C ALA A 37 0.06 3.57 -8.76
N GLU A 38 -0.15 2.55 -7.92
CA GLU A 38 -1.23 1.59 -8.08
C GLU A 38 -2.61 2.24 -7.95
N VAL A 39 -2.81 3.14 -6.99
CA VAL A 39 -4.08 3.87 -6.81
C VAL A 39 -4.43 4.63 -8.10
N TRP A 40 -3.46 5.36 -8.66
CA TRP A 40 -3.61 6.04 -9.94
C TRP A 40 -3.93 5.08 -11.09
N ARG A 41 -3.24 3.93 -11.16
CA ARG A 41 -3.49 2.91 -12.19
C ARG A 41 -4.89 2.32 -12.13
N ARG A 42 -5.48 2.25 -10.93
CA ARG A 42 -6.86 1.80 -10.71
C ARG A 42 -7.91 2.88 -10.99
N GLY A 43 -7.49 4.10 -11.35
CA GLY A 43 -8.37 5.21 -11.68
C GLY A 43 -8.86 6.03 -10.48
N TYR A 44 -8.28 5.81 -9.28
CA TYR A 44 -8.63 6.58 -8.09
C TYR A 44 -7.63 7.71 -7.85
N THR A 45 -8.08 8.75 -7.15
CA THR A 45 -7.21 9.84 -6.69
C THR A 45 -6.89 9.66 -5.21
N PRO A 46 -5.62 9.50 -4.82
CA PRO A 46 -5.22 9.41 -3.42
C PRO A 46 -5.49 10.75 -2.71
N ALA A 47 -6.19 10.69 -1.58
CA ALA A 47 -6.46 11.82 -0.69
C ALA A 47 -5.43 11.93 0.45
N ALA A 48 -4.81 10.81 0.81
CA ALA A 48 -3.72 10.75 1.77
C ALA A 48 -2.64 9.77 1.29
N ALA A 49 -1.50 9.81 1.95
CA ALA A 49 -0.40 8.94 1.59
C ALA A 49 -0.63 7.49 2.08
N PRO A 50 -0.15 6.47 1.33
CA PRO A 50 -0.36 5.08 1.68
C PRO A 50 0.15 4.69 3.07
N VAL A 51 -0.65 3.92 3.79
CA VAL A 51 -0.35 3.37 5.11
C VAL A 51 -0.12 1.87 5.00
N PHE A 52 1.08 1.42 5.35
CA PHE A 52 1.38 -0.01 5.43
C PHE A 52 0.66 -0.65 6.60
N ILE A 53 0.02 -1.79 6.35
CA ILE A 53 -0.85 -2.48 7.31
C ILE A 53 -0.48 -3.95 7.50
N GLY A 54 0.36 -4.50 6.62
CA GLY A 54 0.91 -5.83 6.81
C GLY A 54 1.24 -6.54 5.52
N ILE A 55 1.40 -7.85 5.62
CA ILE A 55 1.69 -8.74 4.49
C ILE A 55 0.67 -9.86 4.44
N THR A 56 0.48 -10.44 3.26
CA THR A 56 -0.30 -11.69 3.13
C THR A 56 0.50 -12.87 3.66
N ASN A 57 -0.20 -13.89 4.18
CA ASN A 57 0.41 -15.16 4.60
C ASN A 57 0.63 -16.15 3.43
N GLY A 58 0.28 -15.74 2.20
CA GLY A 58 0.30 -16.58 1.00
C GLY A 58 1.65 -16.64 0.29
N THR A 59 1.72 -17.50 -0.73
CA THR A 59 2.81 -17.51 -1.72
C THR A 59 2.17 -17.30 -3.10
N PRO A 60 2.46 -16.19 -3.80
CA PRO A 60 3.42 -15.14 -3.45
C PRO A 60 2.98 -14.28 -2.25
N THR A 61 3.97 -13.64 -1.61
CA THR A 61 3.74 -12.69 -0.52
C THR A 61 3.40 -11.33 -1.13
N HIS A 62 2.42 -10.63 -0.56
CA HIS A 62 2.05 -9.29 -0.97
C HIS A 62 2.16 -8.33 0.21
N LEU A 63 2.62 -7.12 -0.05
CA LEU A 63 2.53 -6.00 0.88
C LEU A 63 1.14 -5.37 0.77
N ILE A 64 0.52 -5.10 1.91
CA ILE A 64 -0.82 -4.53 2.00
C ILE A 64 -0.69 -3.07 2.45
N TYR A 65 -1.33 -2.18 1.68
CA TYR A 65 -1.43 -0.76 1.97
C TYR A 65 -2.89 -0.33 1.94
N ASP A 66 -3.30 0.50 2.89
CA ASP A 66 -4.56 1.24 2.78
C ASP A 66 -4.25 2.68 2.39
N VAL A 67 -5.03 3.21 1.46
CA VAL A 67 -4.91 4.59 0.97
C VAL A 67 -6.27 5.24 1.05
N GLU A 68 -6.36 6.40 1.70
CA GLU A 68 -7.55 7.22 1.60
C GLU A 68 -7.65 7.77 0.19
N ILE A 69 -8.83 7.63 -0.43
CA ILE A 69 -9.10 8.13 -1.77
C ILE A 69 -10.24 9.14 -1.72
N TYR A 70 -10.26 10.05 -2.69
CA TYR A 70 -11.44 10.89 -2.88
C TYR A 70 -12.62 10.02 -3.32
N PRO A 71 -13.83 10.24 -2.76
CA PRO A 71 -15.03 9.58 -3.26
C PRO A 71 -15.28 10.01 -4.70
N ASP A 72 -15.74 9.06 -5.51
CA ASP A 72 -16.25 9.39 -6.84
C ASP A 72 -17.48 10.30 -6.67
N THR A 73 -17.51 11.41 -7.38
CA THR A 73 -18.58 12.40 -7.32
C THR A 73 -19.65 12.18 -8.41
N THR A 74 -19.60 11.07 -9.14
CA THR A 74 -20.65 10.74 -10.12
C THR A 74 -21.94 10.25 -9.44
N PRO A 75 -23.09 10.93 -9.66
CA PRO A 75 -24.40 10.52 -9.16
C PRO A 75 -24.96 9.25 -9.81
#